data_AF-A0A7S2D0V7-F1
#
_entry.id   AF-A0A7S2D0V7-F1
#
_cell.length_a   1.000
_cell.length_b   1.000
_cell.length_c   1.000
_cell.angle_alpha   90.00
_cell.angle_beta   90.00
_cell.angle_gamma   90.00
#
_symmetry.space_group_name_H-M   'P 1'
#
loop_
_entity.id
_entity.type
_entity.pdbx_description
1 polymer ?
#
loop_
_entity_poly.entity_id
_entity_poly.type
_entity_poly.pdbx_seq_one_letter_code
_entity_poly.pdbx_strand_id
1 'polypeptide(L)'
;VIQEKMYYHNGPVSAFGYGPAVGQKMLGNDLLRDDLAYLGEGWGLPPEESAVVFLDNHDTQRAEAWLTYKNGKLYTLANIFMLAHPYGYPRIMSSYRFDSPSQAPPSIRVHGPDRAVHCGEDQPWVCEHREVAIANMVAWRRTAGESPISKSLWQGSTMAMCRGDKACVMINRMNVPWGATLELPLKAGRYCDVIQSDVTRDCPSISVAANGTTHLSVPPLGAVALHVGVLKSLV
;
A
#
# COMPACT_ATOMS: atom_id res chain seq x y z
N VAL A 1 -29.91 -0.77 18.45
CA VAL A 1 -28.99 -0.53 17.30
C VAL A 1 -27.70 -1.24 17.60
N ILE A 2 -27.25 -2.14 16.73
CA ILE A 2 -25.99 -2.88 16.85
C ILE A 2 -24.86 -1.96 16.39
N GLN A 3 -23.76 -1.86 17.15
CA GLN A 3 -22.60 -1.02 16.83
C GLN A 3 -21.32 -1.86 16.90
N GLU A 4 -20.33 -1.55 16.07
CA GLU A 4 -19.05 -2.26 16.02
C GLU A 4 -18.35 -2.36 17.38
N LYS A 5 -18.40 -1.30 18.19
CA LYS A 5 -17.79 -1.25 19.52
C LYS A 5 -18.34 -2.28 20.51
N MET A 6 -19.53 -2.82 20.24
CA MET A 6 -20.12 -3.89 21.04
C MET A 6 -19.38 -5.22 20.87
N TYR A 7 -18.45 -5.33 19.90
CA TYR A 7 -17.75 -6.56 19.58
C TYR A 7 -16.24 -6.53 19.85
N TYR A 8 -15.66 -5.40 20.27
CA TYR A 8 -14.20 -5.28 20.49
C TYR A 8 -13.67 -6.29 21.52
N HIS A 9 -14.48 -6.66 22.52
CA HIS A 9 -14.11 -7.67 23.52
C HIS A 9 -14.13 -9.12 22.98
N ASN A 10 -14.77 -9.36 21.84
CA ASN A 10 -14.85 -10.68 21.21
C ASN A 10 -13.68 -10.94 20.24
N GLY A 11 -12.98 -9.88 19.81
CA GLY A 11 -11.87 -9.94 18.88
C GLY A 11 -11.87 -8.77 17.88
N PRO A 12 -10.95 -8.82 16.89
CA PRO A 12 -10.88 -7.78 15.86
C PRO A 12 -12.16 -7.67 15.04
N VAL A 13 -12.50 -6.43 14.66
CA VAL A 13 -13.67 -6.08 13.85
C VAL A 13 -13.25 -5.54 12.48
N SER A 14 -14.16 -5.61 11.51
CA SER A 14 -13.94 -5.02 10.19
C SER A 14 -14.11 -3.51 10.23
N ALA A 15 -13.05 -2.76 9.93
CA ALA A 15 -13.06 -1.29 9.92
C ALA A 15 -13.57 -0.75 8.57
N PHE A 16 -14.88 -0.84 8.33
CA PHE A 16 -15.50 -0.44 7.05
C PHE A 16 -15.28 1.03 6.67
N GLY A 17 -15.03 1.92 7.63
CA GLY A 17 -14.71 3.32 7.38
C GLY A 17 -13.32 3.55 6.77
N TYR A 18 -12.41 2.57 6.84
CA TYR A 18 -11.03 2.73 6.39
C TYR A 18 -10.93 2.93 4.87
N GLY A 19 -11.60 2.07 4.10
CA GLY A 19 -11.61 2.14 2.63
C GLY A 19 -12.09 3.48 2.08
N PRO A 20 -13.26 4.01 2.53
CA PRO A 20 -13.71 5.35 2.19
C PRO A 20 -12.73 6.46 2.60
N ALA A 21 -12.16 6.40 3.81
CA ALA A 21 -11.21 7.41 4.29
C ALA A 21 -9.95 7.50 3.40
N VAL A 22 -9.36 6.36 3.05
CA VAL A 22 -8.21 6.31 2.12
C VAL A 22 -8.65 6.63 0.68
N GLY A 23 -9.81 6.13 0.26
CA GLY A 23 -10.38 6.34 -1.07
C GLY A 23 -10.60 7.81 -1.39
N GLN A 24 -11.12 8.58 -0.43
CA GLN A 24 -11.30 10.02 -0.58
C GLN A 24 -9.96 10.74 -0.84
N LYS A 25 -8.89 10.31 -0.18
CA LYS A 25 -7.54 10.86 -0.34
C LYS A 25 -6.83 10.36 -1.61
N MET A 26 -7.17 9.20 -2.16
CA MET A 26 -6.45 8.63 -3.31
C MET A 26 -7.17 8.85 -4.64
N LEU A 27 -8.50 8.80 -4.65
CA LEU A 27 -9.34 8.96 -5.85
C LEU A 27 -10.11 10.28 -5.85
N GLY A 28 -10.47 10.79 -4.67
CA GLY A 28 -11.19 12.05 -4.55
C GLY A 28 -10.34 13.29 -4.83
N ASN A 29 -10.96 14.45 -4.70
CA ASN A 29 -10.29 15.75 -4.88
C ASN A 29 -9.44 16.17 -3.66
N ASP A 30 -9.49 15.40 -2.57
CA ASP A 30 -8.75 15.71 -1.36
C ASP A 30 -7.25 15.59 -1.57
N LEU A 31 -6.51 16.36 -0.78
CA LEU A 31 -5.06 16.36 -0.79
C LEU A 31 -4.51 15.34 0.22
N LEU A 32 -3.40 14.70 -0.14
CA LEU A 32 -2.48 14.02 0.78
C LEU A 32 -1.90 15.08 1.74
N ARG A 33 -2.46 15.13 2.95
CA ARG A 33 -2.12 16.07 4.01
C ARG A 33 -1.61 15.33 5.24
N ASP A 34 -1.11 16.08 6.20
CA ASP A 34 -0.52 15.60 7.44
C ASP A 34 -1.50 14.89 8.38
N ASP A 35 -2.80 15.14 8.22
CA ASP A 35 -3.87 14.39 8.88
C ASP A 35 -3.77 12.88 8.65
N LEU A 36 -3.26 12.45 7.49
CA LEU A 36 -3.01 11.03 7.16
C LEU A 36 -1.95 10.37 8.05
N ALA A 37 -1.06 11.12 8.71
CA ALA A 37 -0.13 10.56 9.68
C ALA A 37 -0.82 10.09 10.97
N TYR A 38 -2.05 10.56 11.20
CA TYR A 38 -2.89 10.25 12.36
C TYR A 38 -4.18 9.52 11.97
N LEU A 39 -4.20 8.88 10.79
CA LEU A 39 -5.32 8.07 10.35
C LEU A 39 -5.57 6.94 11.36
N GLY A 40 -6.75 6.90 11.96
CA GLY A 40 -7.09 5.94 13.00
C GLY A 40 -8.35 6.32 13.78
N GLU A 41 -8.36 6.06 15.08
CA GLU A 41 -9.54 6.25 15.94
C GLU A 41 -10.16 7.65 15.89
N GLY A 42 -9.33 8.70 15.80
CA GLY A 42 -9.79 10.08 15.68
C GLY A 42 -10.63 10.37 14.44
N TRP A 43 -10.57 9.48 13.43
CA TRP A 43 -11.38 9.52 12.22
C TRP A 43 -12.69 8.72 12.36
N GLY A 44 -13.01 8.25 13.56
CA GLY A 44 -14.17 7.39 13.82
C GLY A 44 -13.95 5.93 13.44
N LEU A 45 -12.68 5.50 13.31
CA LEU A 45 -12.35 4.10 13.08
C LEU A 45 -12.23 3.33 14.42
N PRO A 46 -12.29 1.98 14.41
CA PRO A 46 -12.08 1.18 15.62
C PRO A 46 -10.70 1.40 16.27
N PRO A 47 -10.50 0.94 17.52
CA PRO A 47 -9.17 0.87 18.13
C PRO A 47 -8.19 0.12 17.23
N GLU A 48 -6.95 0.61 17.13
CA GLU A 48 -5.94 0.07 16.21
C GLU A 48 -5.79 -1.45 16.34
N GLU A 49 -5.65 -1.93 17.58
CA GLU A 49 -5.47 -3.34 17.91
C GLU A 49 -6.70 -4.22 17.60
N SER A 50 -7.87 -3.59 17.44
CA SER A 50 -9.13 -4.25 17.11
C SER A 50 -9.51 -4.07 15.63
N ALA A 51 -8.75 -3.33 14.82
CA ALA A 51 -9.15 -2.98 13.47
C ALA A 51 -8.58 -3.95 12.42
N VAL A 52 -9.44 -4.66 11.69
CA VAL A 52 -9.09 -5.28 10.41
C VAL A 52 -9.41 -4.30 9.29
N VAL A 53 -8.37 -3.77 8.64
CA VAL A 53 -8.49 -2.71 7.63
C VAL A 53 -8.37 -3.27 6.23
N PHE A 54 -9.13 -2.70 5.30
CA PHE A 54 -9.13 -3.07 3.90
C PHE A 54 -9.66 -1.90 3.07
N LEU A 55 -9.22 -1.80 1.81
CA LEU A 55 -9.73 -0.78 0.87
C LEU A 55 -11.11 -1.17 0.33
N ASP A 56 -11.27 -2.47 0.06
CA ASP A 56 -12.47 -3.11 -0.43
C ASP A 56 -12.57 -4.53 0.12
N ASN A 57 -13.75 -5.12 -0.01
CA ASN A 57 -13.97 -6.52 0.22
C ASN A 57 -14.87 -7.09 -0.89
N HIS A 58 -15.15 -8.39 -0.85
CA HIS A 58 -15.99 -9.03 -1.85
C HIS A 58 -17.38 -8.40 -2.02
N ASP A 59 -17.99 -7.84 -0.97
CA ASP A 59 -19.28 -7.17 -1.06
C ASP A 59 -19.13 -5.76 -1.62
N THR A 60 -18.29 -4.93 -1.00
CA THR A 60 -18.18 -3.50 -1.33
C THR A 60 -17.61 -3.27 -2.72
N GLN A 61 -16.70 -4.12 -3.22
CA GLN A 61 -16.16 -3.98 -4.58
C GLN A 61 -17.23 -4.19 -5.68
N ARG A 62 -18.38 -4.77 -5.32
CA ARG A 62 -19.53 -4.99 -6.20
C ARG A 62 -20.62 -3.93 -6.03
N ALA A 63 -20.43 -2.96 -5.13
CA ALA A 63 -21.40 -1.94 -4.82
C ALA A 63 -20.71 -0.58 -4.58
N GLU A 64 -20.34 -0.26 -3.35
CA GLU A 64 -19.99 1.11 -2.94
C GLU A 64 -18.50 1.39 -2.66
N ALA A 65 -17.60 0.43 -2.92
CA ALA A 65 -16.16 0.66 -2.68
C ALA A 65 -15.62 1.82 -3.53
N TRP A 66 -14.90 2.74 -2.89
CA TRP A 66 -14.23 3.85 -3.57
C TRP A 66 -13.10 3.38 -4.48
N LEU A 67 -12.39 2.34 -4.05
CA LEU A 67 -11.19 1.84 -4.69
C LEU A 67 -11.30 0.33 -4.82
N THR A 68 -11.11 -0.17 -6.03
CA THR A 68 -11.04 -1.61 -6.36
C THR A 68 -9.94 -1.83 -7.40
N TYR A 69 -9.68 -3.08 -7.77
CA TYR A 69 -8.77 -3.38 -8.87
C TYR A 69 -9.10 -2.65 -10.20
N LYS A 70 -10.34 -2.20 -10.39
CA LYS A 70 -10.77 -1.44 -11.57
C LYS A 70 -10.14 -0.04 -11.64
N ASN A 71 -9.59 0.47 -10.54
CA ASN A 71 -8.92 1.78 -10.48
C ASN A 71 -7.42 1.71 -10.82
N GLY A 72 -6.88 0.54 -11.19
CA GLY A 72 -5.51 0.36 -11.67
C GLY A 72 -4.47 0.92 -10.69
N LYS A 73 -3.56 1.78 -11.18
CA LYS A 73 -2.46 2.35 -10.38
C LYS A 73 -2.90 3.04 -9.09
N LEU A 74 -4.09 3.65 -9.06
CA LEU A 74 -4.59 4.29 -7.82
C LEU A 74 -4.91 3.25 -6.74
N TYR A 75 -5.42 2.08 -7.12
CA TYR A 75 -5.63 0.97 -6.20
C TYR A 75 -4.30 0.40 -5.67
N THR A 76 -3.29 0.32 -6.53
CA THR A 76 -1.91 -0.02 -6.12
C THR A 76 -1.36 0.98 -5.10
N LEU A 77 -1.45 2.29 -5.39
CA LEU A 77 -0.98 3.34 -4.48
C LEU A 77 -1.69 3.29 -3.12
N ALA A 78 -3.00 3.06 -3.13
CA ALA A 78 -3.77 2.93 -1.90
C ALA A 78 -3.36 1.69 -1.08
N ASN A 79 -3.07 0.56 -1.73
CA ASN A 79 -2.56 -0.63 -1.04
C ASN A 79 -1.16 -0.38 -0.47
N ILE A 80 -0.29 0.30 -1.22
CA ILE A 80 1.04 0.71 -0.74
C ILE A 80 0.90 1.58 0.52
N PHE A 81 0.00 2.57 0.51
CA PHE A 81 -0.28 3.40 1.67
C PHE A 81 -0.81 2.59 2.85
N MET A 82 -1.81 1.72 2.63
CA MET A 82 -2.40 0.87 3.67
C MET A 82 -1.35 -0.04 4.33
N LEU A 83 -0.46 -0.62 3.53
CA LEU A 83 0.60 -1.49 4.04
C LEU A 83 1.71 -0.69 4.76
N ALA A 84 1.97 0.55 4.34
CA ALA A 84 2.97 1.40 4.95
C ALA A 84 2.54 2.02 6.29
N HIS A 85 1.27 2.43 6.40
CA HIS A 85 0.71 3.12 7.56
C HIS A 85 0.57 2.15 8.75
N PRO A 86 0.95 2.52 10.00
CA PRO A 86 0.93 1.59 11.14
C PRO A 86 -0.44 1.00 11.44
N TYR A 87 -1.50 1.78 11.27
CA TYR A 87 -2.85 1.47 11.74
C TYR A 87 -3.45 0.13 11.24
N GLY A 88 -3.89 -0.68 12.20
CA GLY A 88 -4.73 -1.86 12.01
C GLY A 88 -4.00 -3.08 11.44
N TYR A 89 -4.78 -4.13 11.20
CA TYR A 89 -4.37 -5.36 10.54
C TYR A 89 -4.86 -5.38 9.08
N PRO A 90 -3.98 -5.12 8.08
CA PRO A 90 -4.40 -5.01 6.70
C PRO A 90 -4.78 -6.35 6.09
N ARG A 91 -5.93 -6.37 5.41
CA ARG A 91 -6.36 -7.47 4.53
C ARG A 91 -6.35 -6.99 3.08
N ILE A 92 -5.47 -7.59 2.28
CA ILE A 92 -5.41 -7.37 0.83
C ILE A 92 -6.51 -8.22 0.17
N MET A 93 -7.29 -7.60 -0.71
CA MET A 93 -8.29 -8.31 -1.51
C MET A 93 -7.61 -9.03 -2.69
N SER A 94 -8.14 -10.19 -3.08
CA SER A 94 -7.72 -10.89 -4.29
C SER A 94 -8.95 -11.29 -5.09
N SER A 95 -9.15 -10.63 -6.21
CA SER A 95 -10.41 -10.66 -6.97
C SER A 95 -10.31 -11.50 -8.23
N TYR A 96 -11.46 -11.72 -8.85
CA TYR A 96 -11.60 -12.07 -10.26
C TYR A 96 -12.28 -10.92 -11.00
N ARG A 97 -12.11 -10.84 -12.32
CA ARG A 97 -12.73 -9.78 -13.12
C ARG A 97 -14.22 -10.05 -13.30
N PHE A 98 -15.05 -9.05 -13.02
CA PHE A 98 -16.48 -9.08 -13.24
C PHE A 98 -17.01 -7.76 -13.80
N ASP A 99 -18.05 -7.85 -14.62
CA ASP A 99 -18.77 -6.72 -15.21
C ASP A 99 -20.14 -6.49 -14.55
N SER A 100 -20.68 -7.52 -13.88
CA SER A 100 -21.92 -7.45 -13.09
C SER A 100 -21.67 -7.81 -11.61
N PRO A 101 -22.33 -7.14 -10.65
CA PRO A 101 -22.25 -7.48 -9.23
C PRO A 101 -22.56 -8.94 -8.90
N SER A 102 -23.45 -9.57 -9.68
CA SER A 102 -23.88 -10.96 -9.46
C SER A 102 -23.08 -11.99 -10.27
N GLN A 103 -22.05 -11.56 -11.00
CA GLN A 103 -21.27 -12.46 -11.84
C GLN A 103 -20.47 -13.46 -11.01
N ALA A 104 -20.68 -14.75 -11.34
CA ALA A 104 -19.95 -15.86 -10.75
C ALA A 104 -18.44 -15.81 -11.11
N PRO A 105 -17.58 -16.43 -10.30
CA PRO A 105 -16.15 -16.54 -10.59
C PRO A 105 -15.88 -17.29 -11.93
N PRO A 106 -14.70 -17.07 -12.53
CA PRO A 106 -14.29 -17.76 -13.74
C PRO A 106 -14.26 -19.29 -13.54
N SER A 107 -14.66 -20.04 -14.57
CA SER A 107 -14.57 -21.51 -14.56
C SER A 107 -13.14 -22.02 -14.73
N ILE A 108 -12.23 -21.18 -15.23
CA ILE A 108 -10.81 -21.50 -15.39
C ILE A 108 -10.09 -21.36 -14.04
N ARG A 109 -9.26 -22.36 -13.70
CA ARG A 109 -8.48 -22.35 -12.46
C ARG A 109 -7.36 -21.31 -12.54
N VAL A 110 -6.92 -20.78 -11.41
CA VAL A 110 -5.72 -19.91 -11.35
C VAL A 110 -4.48 -20.63 -11.91
N HIS A 111 -4.29 -21.90 -11.53
CA HIS A 111 -3.19 -22.74 -11.99
C HIS A 111 -3.70 -23.71 -13.06
N GLY A 112 -3.28 -23.47 -14.30
CA GLY A 112 -3.61 -24.28 -15.46
C GLY A 112 -2.61 -25.42 -15.72
N PRO A 113 -2.81 -26.20 -16.80
CA PRO A 113 -1.82 -27.15 -17.29
C PRO A 113 -0.51 -26.43 -17.69
N ASP A 114 0.58 -27.19 -17.82
CA ASP A 114 1.89 -26.70 -18.29
C ASP A 114 2.45 -25.49 -17.52
N ARG A 115 2.17 -25.42 -16.21
CA ARG A 115 2.57 -24.33 -15.31
C ARG A 115 1.97 -22.96 -15.69
N ALA A 116 0.90 -22.93 -16.48
CA ALA A 116 0.18 -21.69 -16.77
C ALA A 116 -0.39 -21.08 -15.48
N VAL A 117 -0.30 -19.76 -15.37
CA VAL A 117 -0.89 -18.99 -14.26
C VAL A 117 -1.79 -17.92 -14.85
N HIS A 118 -3.10 -18.05 -14.61
CA HIS A 118 -4.14 -17.16 -15.12
C HIS A 118 -4.36 -15.95 -14.19
N CYS A 119 -3.29 -15.23 -13.85
CA CYS A 119 -3.31 -14.07 -12.94
C CYS A 119 -2.81 -12.79 -13.61
N GLY A 120 -3.41 -11.66 -13.29
CA GLY A 120 -2.89 -10.32 -13.60
C GLY A 120 -3.59 -9.63 -14.78
N GLU A 121 -2.79 -8.89 -15.55
CA GLU A 121 -3.26 -8.16 -16.73
C GLU A 121 -3.85 -9.12 -17.77
N ASP A 122 -5.01 -8.77 -18.32
CA ASP A 122 -5.76 -9.57 -19.30
C ASP A 122 -6.12 -11.01 -18.89
N GLN A 123 -5.99 -11.33 -17.60
CA GLN A 123 -6.40 -12.61 -17.03
C GLN A 123 -7.70 -12.50 -16.24
N PRO A 124 -8.48 -13.60 -16.15
CA PRO A 124 -9.76 -13.60 -15.45
C PRO A 124 -9.59 -13.49 -13.93
N TRP A 125 -8.46 -13.95 -13.38
CA TRP A 125 -8.10 -13.69 -11.98
C TRP A 125 -7.21 -12.45 -11.92
N VAL A 126 -7.58 -11.51 -11.05
CA VAL A 126 -6.86 -10.25 -10.91
C VAL A 126 -5.55 -10.48 -10.16
N CYS A 127 -5.60 -11.20 -9.04
CA CYS A 127 -4.45 -11.57 -8.23
C CYS A 127 -3.63 -10.37 -7.73
N GLU A 128 -4.30 -9.36 -7.19
CA GLU A 128 -3.71 -8.14 -6.62
C GLU A 128 -2.63 -8.46 -5.58
N HIS A 129 -2.80 -9.53 -4.80
CA HIS A 129 -1.81 -10.03 -3.85
C HIS A 129 -0.45 -10.44 -4.48
N ARG A 130 -0.39 -10.62 -5.81
CA ARG A 130 0.82 -10.96 -6.56
C ARG A 130 1.41 -9.77 -7.31
N GLU A 131 0.71 -8.64 -7.36
CA GLU A 131 1.28 -7.43 -7.93
C GLU A 131 2.55 -7.09 -7.16
N VAL A 132 3.69 -6.98 -7.87
CA VAL A 132 5.03 -6.88 -7.27
C VAL A 132 5.07 -5.81 -6.18
N ALA A 133 4.51 -4.64 -6.46
CA ALA A 133 4.42 -3.54 -5.52
C ALA A 133 3.66 -3.90 -4.23
N ILE A 134 2.49 -4.54 -4.35
CA ILE A 134 1.64 -4.91 -3.20
C ILE A 134 2.31 -6.04 -2.41
N ALA A 135 2.79 -7.08 -3.10
CA ALA A 135 3.44 -8.24 -2.49
C ALA A 135 4.70 -7.83 -1.70
N ASN A 136 5.55 -7.00 -2.29
CA ASN A 136 6.77 -6.51 -1.64
C ASN A 136 6.47 -5.57 -0.47
N MET A 137 5.38 -4.79 -0.54
CA MET A 137 4.97 -3.96 0.59
C MET A 137 4.53 -4.77 1.81
N VAL A 138 4.16 -6.05 1.66
CA VAL A 138 3.96 -6.96 2.81
C VAL A 138 5.28 -7.24 3.53
N ALA A 139 6.38 -7.47 2.79
CA ALA A 139 7.72 -7.63 3.37
C ALA A 139 8.26 -6.31 3.94
N TRP A 140 7.98 -5.19 3.26
CA TRP A 140 8.27 -3.85 3.77
C TRP A 140 7.58 -3.61 5.12
N ARG A 141 6.27 -3.91 5.24
CA ARG A 141 5.49 -3.77 6.48
C ARG A 141 6.06 -4.65 7.59
N ARG A 142 6.43 -5.89 7.28
CA ARG A 142 7.10 -6.79 8.23
C ARG A 142 8.44 -6.22 8.73
N THR A 143 9.22 -5.59 7.85
CA THR A 143 10.48 -4.95 8.24
C THR A 143 10.25 -3.74 9.15
N ALA A 144 9.25 -2.91 8.83
CA ALA A 144 8.87 -1.78 9.68
C ALA A 144 8.40 -2.24 11.07
N GLY A 145 7.63 -3.32 11.14
CA GLY A 145 7.06 -3.85 12.38
C GLY A 145 6.19 -2.81 13.08
N GLU A 146 6.36 -2.68 14.40
CA GLU A 146 5.62 -1.75 15.25
C GLU A 146 6.23 -0.33 15.29
N SER A 147 7.34 -0.06 14.58
CA SER A 147 7.98 1.27 14.61
C SER A 147 6.96 2.35 14.23
N PRO A 148 6.80 3.46 14.96
CA PRO A 148 5.83 4.49 14.60
C PRO A 148 6.23 5.23 13.32
N ILE A 149 5.35 6.10 12.79
CA ILE A 149 5.75 7.08 11.77
C ILE A 149 6.77 8.03 12.42
N SER A 150 8.02 7.99 11.97
CA SER A 150 9.14 8.77 12.54
C SER A 150 9.42 10.05 11.76
N LYS A 151 9.10 10.05 10.47
CA LYS A 151 9.27 11.19 9.58
C LYS A 151 8.20 11.13 8.49
N SER A 152 7.61 12.27 8.16
CA SER A 152 6.66 12.37 7.06
C SER A 152 6.73 13.74 6.38
N LEU A 153 6.43 13.76 5.09
CA LEU A 153 6.26 14.95 4.26
C LEU A 153 4.96 14.80 3.49
N TRP A 154 4.13 15.84 3.48
CA TRP A 154 2.83 15.87 2.81
C TRP A 154 2.74 17.13 1.95
N GLN A 155 2.65 16.96 0.63
CA GLN A 155 2.74 18.05 -0.35
C GLN A 155 1.55 18.04 -1.32
N GLY A 156 0.38 17.65 -0.82
CA GLY A 156 -0.87 17.73 -1.56
C GLY A 156 -1.13 16.53 -2.46
N SER A 157 -0.34 16.35 -3.53
CA SER A 157 -0.45 15.15 -4.40
C SER A 157 0.73 14.20 -4.25
N THR A 158 1.67 14.51 -3.37
CA THR A 158 2.83 13.68 -3.07
C THR A 158 3.01 13.55 -1.57
N MET A 159 3.61 12.45 -1.15
CA MET A 159 4.00 12.24 0.24
C MET A 159 5.27 11.40 0.36
N ALA A 160 5.98 11.58 1.47
CA ALA A 160 7.01 10.66 1.94
C ALA A 160 6.72 10.29 3.40
N MET A 161 6.99 9.04 3.78
CA MET A 161 6.76 8.55 5.14
C MET A 161 7.79 7.49 5.50
N CYS A 162 8.32 7.55 6.72
CA CYS A 162 9.24 6.56 7.27
C CYS A 162 8.71 5.96 8.57
N ARG A 163 8.98 4.68 8.78
CA ARG A 163 8.64 3.92 9.99
C ARG A 163 9.92 3.63 10.77
N GLY A 164 10.17 4.41 11.82
CA GLY A 164 11.43 4.38 12.56
C GLY A 164 12.65 4.63 11.64
N ASP A 165 13.70 3.85 11.86
CA ASP A 165 14.94 3.79 11.07
C ASP A 165 14.99 2.57 10.12
N LYS A 166 13.81 1.99 9.83
CA LYS A 166 13.72 0.67 9.17
C LYS A 166 13.24 0.74 7.73
N ALA A 167 12.29 1.62 7.42
CA ALA A 167 11.60 1.58 6.15
C ALA A 167 11.03 2.96 5.78
N CYS A 168 11.13 3.34 4.51
CA CYS A 168 10.58 4.58 3.97
C CYS A 168 9.82 4.32 2.67
N VAL A 169 8.79 5.11 2.40
CA VAL A 169 7.98 5.07 1.18
C VAL A 169 7.66 6.48 0.72
N MET A 170 7.64 6.66 -0.60
CA MET A 170 7.28 7.90 -1.28
C MET A 170 6.18 7.58 -2.29
N ILE A 171 5.09 8.36 -2.28
CA ILE A 171 3.94 8.19 -3.19
C ILE A 171 3.75 9.48 -3.98
N ASN A 172 3.50 9.33 -5.27
CA ASN A 172 3.20 10.41 -6.20
C ASN A 172 1.87 10.14 -6.91
N ARG A 173 0.86 10.94 -6.59
CA ARG A 173 -0.49 10.92 -7.18
C ARG A 173 -0.62 11.88 -8.38
N MET A 174 0.44 12.59 -8.76
CA MET A 174 0.44 13.45 -9.95
C MET A 174 0.62 12.62 -11.22
N ASN A 175 0.21 13.20 -12.34
CA ASN A 175 0.44 12.66 -13.69
C ASN A 175 1.82 13.06 -14.27
N VAL A 176 2.71 13.60 -13.45
CA VAL A 176 4.09 13.97 -13.81
C VAL A 176 5.07 13.43 -12.76
N PRO A 177 6.35 13.20 -13.10
CA PRO A 177 7.35 12.74 -12.15
C PRO A 177 7.54 13.76 -11.01
N TRP A 178 7.77 13.27 -9.80
CA TRP A 178 8.11 14.09 -8.64
C TRP A 178 9.58 13.93 -8.28
N GLY A 179 10.37 14.99 -8.46
CA GLY A 179 11.73 15.06 -7.95
C GLY A 179 11.71 15.40 -6.45
N ALA A 180 12.28 14.53 -5.63
CA ALA A 180 12.34 14.69 -4.18
C ALA A 180 13.78 14.64 -3.68
N THR A 181 14.13 15.61 -2.83
CA THR A 181 15.33 15.57 -2.00
C THR A 181 14.87 15.43 -0.56
N LEU A 182 15.17 14.28 0.05
CA LEU A 182 14.68 13.90 1.36
C LEU A 182 15.86 13.52 2.24
N GLU A 183 15.76 13.79 3.54
CA GLU A 183 16.68 13.24 4.53
C GLU A 183 15.96 12.06 5.20
N LEU A 184 16.38 10.85 4.92
CA LEU A 184 15.78 9.64 5.46
C LEU A 184 16.46 9.25 6.79
N PRO A 185 15.72 8.75 7.79
CA PRO A 185 16.28 8.21 9.03
C PRO A 185 16.91 6.82 8.81
N LEU A 186 17.55 6.59 7.66
CA LEU A 186 18.19 5.32 7.30
C LEU A 186 19.70 5.48 7.30
N LYS A 187 20.42 4.40 7.61
CA LYS A 187 21.89 4.39 7.47
C LYS A 187 22.29 4.59 6.02
N ALA A 188 23.43 5.22 5.81
CA ALA A 188 24.02 5.37 4.50
C ALA A 188 24.19 4.02 3.79
N GLY A 189 23.87 3.97 2.50
CA GLY A 189 23.90 2.74 1.74
C GLY A 189 23.09 2.80 0.45
N ARG A 190 23.11 1.68 -0.27
CA ARG A 190 22.32 1.49 -1.49
C ARG A 190 21.18 0.52 -1.18
N TYR A 191 19.96 0.95 -1.40
CA TYR A 191 18.74 0.19 -1.15
C TYR A 191 18.05 -0.15 -2.46
N CYS A 192 17.23 -1.19 -2.46
CA CYS A 192 16.33 -1.43 -3.58
C CYS A 192 15.08 -0.57 -3.51
N ASP A 193 14.62 -0.10 -4.67
CA ASP A 193 13.22 0.23 -4.86
C ASP A 193 12.39 -1.06 -4.98
N VAL A 194 11.75 -1.47 -3.89
CA VAL A 194 10.97 -2.71 -3.84
C VAL A 194 9.61 -2.59 -4.53
N ILE A 195 9.21 -1.41 -5.01
CA ILE A 195 7.97 -1.26 -5.79
C ILE A 195 8.14 -1.85 -7.19
N GLN A 196 9.35 -1.79 -7.75
CA GLN A 196 9.61 -2.10 -9.17
C GLN A 196 10.15 -3.50 -9.43
N SER A 197 10.63 -4.20 -8.40
CA SER A 197 11.26 -5.52 -8.60
C SER A 197 11.14 -6.40 -7.36
N ASP A 198 10.84 -7.67 -7.59
CA ASP A 198 10.95 -8.79 -6.66
C ASP A 198 12.39 -9.32 -6.54
N VAL A 199 13.28 -8.95 -7.48
CA VAL A 199 14.69 -9.35 -7.50
C VAL A 199 15.56 -8.31 -6.81
N THR A 200 15.95 -8.62 -5.57
CA THR A 200 16.78 -7.74 -4.73
C THR A 200 18.18 -7.44 -5.29
N ARG A 201 18.71 -8.26 -6.19
CA ARG A 201 20.04 -8.04 -6.80
C ARG A 201 20.00 -7.06 -7.97
N ASP A 202 18.91 -7.01 -8.73
CA ASP A 202 18.82 -6.25 -9.99
C ASP A 202 17.74 -5.16 -9.98
N CYS A 203 17.25 -4.81 -8.79
CA CYS A 203 16.33 -3.70 -8.56
C CYS A 203 16.94 -2.32 -8.92
N PRO A 204 16.11 -1.31 -9.26
CA PRO A 204 16.53 0.08 -9.24
C PRO A 204 17.10 0.47 -7.87
N SER A 205 18.26 1.14 -7.83
CA SER A 205 18.95 1.45 -6.57
C SER A 205 18.67 2.87 -6.10
N ILE A 206 18.37 3.02 -4.81
CA ILE A 206 18.21 4.29 -4.11
C ILE A 206 19.42 4.48 -3.20
N SER A 207 20.11 5.61 -3.31
CA SER A 207 21.29 5.90 -2.49
C SER A 207 20.93 6.82 -1.33
N VAL A 208 21.32 6.42 -0.12
CA VAL A 208 21.24 7.22 1.10
C VAL A 208 22.67 7.64 1.45
N ALA A 209 22.92 8.95 1.50
CA ALA A 209 24.22 9.52 1.85
C ALA A 209 24.52 9.40 3.36
N ALA A 210 25.76 9.71 3.76
CA ALA A 210 26.21 9.66 5.15
C ALA A 210 25.36 10.49 6.12
N ASN A 211 24.82 11.62 5.64
CA ASN A 211 23.94 12.51 6.38
C ASN A 211 22.44 12.15 6.23
N GLY A 212 22.09 11.00 5.66
CA GLY A 212 20.71 10.58 5.40
C GLY A 212 20.07 11.18 4.14
N THR A 213 20.74 12.10 3.42
CA THR A 213 20.17 12.68 2.20
C THR A 213 20.02 11.65 1.08
N THR A 214 18.88 11.71 0.39
CA THR A 214 18.57 10.95 -0.82
C THR A 214 17.95 11.88 -1.85
N HIS A 215 18.33 11.67 -3.11
CA HIS A 215 17.69 12.28 -4.28
C HIS A 215 17.02 11.18 -5.11
N LEU A 216 15.74 11.37 -5.44
CA LEU A 216 14.98 10.40 -6.20
C LEU A 216 13.91 11.06 -7.08
N SER A 217 13.47 10.34 -8.11
CA SER A 217 12.32 10.71 -8.92
C SER A 217 11.24 9.65 -8.72
N VAL A 218 10.08 10.05 -8.18
CA VAL A 218 8.91 9.16 -8.05
C VAL A 218 8.10 9.24 -9.34
N PRO A 219 7.80 8.10 -10.00
CA PRO A 219 7.07 8.11 -11.27
C PRO A 219 5.64 8.67 -11.11
N PRO A 220 5.02 9.15 -12.20
CA PRO A 220 3.61 9.54 -12.21
C PRO A 220 2.70 8.40 -11.74
N LEU A 221 1.69 8.70 -10.92
CA LEU A 221 0.76 7.72 -10.35
C LEU A 221 1.49 6.48 -9.83
N GLY A 222 2.57 6.70 -9.09
CA GLY A 222 3.53 5.68 -8.73
C GLY A 222 4.18 5.94 -7.38
N ALA A 223 5.02 4.99 -6.96
CA ALA A 223 5.65 5.03 -5.65
C ALA A 223 7.10 4.52 -5.74
N VAL A 224 7.87 4.84 -4.71
CA VAL A 224 9.21 4.31 -4.46
C VAL A 224 9.25 3.88 -3.00
N ALA A 225 9.73 2.67 -2.72
CA ALA A 225 9.80 2.17 -1.33
C ALA A 225 11.13 1.45 -1.07
N LEU A 226 11.69 1.67 0.11
CA LEU A 226 12.95 1.07 0.55
C LEU A 226 12.88 0.67 2.02
N HIS A 227 13.62 -0.36 2.40
CA HIS A 227 13.75 -0.81 3.78
C HIS A 227 15.08 -1.53 4.03
N VAL A 228 15.50 -1.60 5.29
CA VAL A 228 16.79 -2.18 5.72
C VAL A 228 16.95 -3.68 5.44
N GLY A 229 15.85 -4.38 5.14
CA GLY A 229 15.87 -5.80 4.80
C GLY A 229 16.37 -6.09 3.38
N VAL A 230 16.48 -5.06 2.52
CA VAL A 230 16.93 -5.21 1.12
C VAL A 230 17.98 -4.15 0.79
N LEU A 231 19.20 -4.40 1.27
CA LEU A 231 20.40 -3.64 0.91
C LEU A 231 21.04 -4.24 -0.35
N LYS A 232 21.45 -3.38 -1.28
CA LYS A 232 22.36 -3.76 -2.36
C LYS A 232 23.77 -3.84 -1.79
N SER A 233 24.43 -4.98 -2.01
CA SER A 233 25.85 -5.14 -1.67
C SER A 233 26.65 -4.06 -2.37
N LEU A 234 27.58 -3.43 -1.63
CA LEU A 234 28.64 -2.64 -2.22
C LEU A 234 29.59 -3.65 -2.87
N VAL A 235 29.53 -3.78 -4.19
CA VAL A 235 30.62 -4.39 -4.96
C VAL A 235 31.66 -3.30 -5.20
#